data_AF-A0A962JKR3-F1
#
_entry.id   AF-A0A962JKR3-F1
#
_cell.length_a   1.000
_cell.length_b   1.000
_cell.length_c   1.000
_cell.angle_alpha   90.00
_cell.angle_beta   90.00
_cell.angle_gamma   90.00
#
_symmetry.space_group_name_H-M   'P 1'
#
loop_
_entity.id
_entity.type
_entity.pdbx_description
1 polymer ?
#
loop_
_entity_poly.entity_id
_entity_poly.type
_entity_poly.pdbx_seq_one_letter_code
_entity_poly.pdbx_strand_id
1 'polypeptide(L)'
;MLRRLFFVSLWLLMAVAHASQPPTFSQIQQQWQSSYGRVLDRHGQVLAYQRLNKQQHRFEWTPLDEVSPALIDALLFVEDRDFYRHHGVDWGAVSRSAVSYLTGQKARGASTLTMQLTAMLDPKLSWQTGGRSLKRKWQQLQAARQLEKTWTKAQILEAYLNLMVW
;
A
#
# COMPACT_ATOMS: atom_id res chain seq x y z
N MET A 1 -15.77 58.92 -15.76
CA MET A 1 -14.61 58.04 -15.52
C MET A 1 -14.96 57.08 -14.38
N LEU A 2 -15.91 56.15 -14.56
CA LEU A 2 -15.70 54.74 -14.97
C LEU A 2 -14.55 54.08 -14.18
N ARG A 3 -14.84 53.53 -13.00
CA ARG A 3 -15.26 52.13 -12.73
C ARG A 3 -14.08 51.19 -12.45
N ARG A 4 -13.85 50.98 -11.14
CA ARG A 4 -13.72 49.68 -10.46
C ARG A 4 -12.61 48.72 -10.95
N LEU A 5 -11.52 48.73 -10.19
CA LEU A 5 -10.86 47.57 -9.56
C LEU A 5 -11.39 46.20 -10.03
N PHE A 6 -10.58 45.46 -10.81
CA PHE A 6 -10.79 44.04 -11.07
C PHE A 6 -9.44 43.30 -10.99
N PHE A 7 -9.25 42.62 -9.85
CA PHE A 7 -8.59 41.32 -9.69
C PHE A 7 -7.29 41.05 -10.47
N VAL A 8 -6.16 41.53 -9.95
CA VAL A 8 -4.89 40.80 -10.06
C VAL A 8 -4.80 39.84 -8.87
N SER A 9 -5.54 38.74 -8.96
CA SER A 9 -5.33 37.57 -8.11
C SER A 9 -5.90 36.37 -8.82
N LEU A 10 -5.23 35.23 -8.70
CA LEU A 10 -5.62 33.92 -9.21
C LEU A 10 -5.02 33.48 -10.56
N TRP A 11 -3.70 33.61 -10.70
CA TRP A 11 -2.91 32.69 -11.53
C TRP A 11 -1.99 31.82 -10.66
N LEU A 12 -2.53 31.31 -9.55
CA LEU A 12 -1.77 30.48 -8.63
C LEU A 12 -2.67 29.50 -7.89
N LEU A 13 -3.46 28.71 -8.63
CA LEU A 13 -4.25 27.60 -8.04
C LEU A 13 -4.80 26.61 -9.10
N MET A 14 -4.00 26.21 -10.09
CA MET A 14 -4.32 25.04 -10.94
C MET A 14 -3.12 24.11 -11.09
N ALA A 15 -2.41 23.87 -9.98
CA ALA A 15 -1.80 22.56 -9.75
C ALA A 15 -2.64 21.82 -8.71
N VAL A 16 -3.95 21.67 -8.98
CA VAL A 16 -4.64 20.50 -8.44
C VAL A 16 -3.97 19.34 -9.15
N ALA A 17 -2.94 18.78 -8.49
CA ALA A 17 -2.55 17.42 -8.77
C ALA A 17 -3.88 16.65 -8.70
N HIS A 18 -4.39 16.22 -9.86
CA HIS A 18 -5.41 15.21 -9.89
C HIS A 18 -4.73 14.02 -9.22
N ALA A 19 -4.91 13.90 -7.91
CA ALA A 19 -4.61 12.68 -7.20
C ALA A 19 -5.55 11.68 -7.85
N SER A 20 -5.04 10.99 -8.87
CA SER A 20 -5.72 9.88 -9.50
C SER A 20 -6.23 9.02 -8.36
N GLN A 21 -7.55 8.82 -8.32
CA GLN A 21 -8.18 8.04 -7.26
C GLN A 21 -7.40 6.73 -7.12
N PRO A 22 -7.16 6.26 -5.88
CA PRO A 22 -6.46 4.99 -5.70
C PRO A 22 -7.21 3.90 -6.48
N PRO A 23 -6.50 2.92 -7.07
CA PRO A 23 -7.15 1.80 -7.72
C PRO A 23 -8.10 1.12 -6.74
N THR A 24 -9.20 0.60 -7.24
CA THR A 24 -10.12 -0.20 -6.42
C THR A 24 -9.51 -1.58 -6.16
N PHE A 25 -9.91 -2.21 -5.04
CA PHE A 25 -9.50 -3.56 -4.71
C PHE A 25 -9.78 -4.55 -5.85
N SER A 26 -10.99 -4.50 -6.42
CA SER A 26 -11.40 -5.36 -7.53
C SER A 26 -10.52 -5.18 -8.77
N GLN A 27 -10.06 -3.96 -9.07
CA GLN A 27 -9.16 -3.72 -10.20
C GLN A 27 -7.80 -4.40 -9.98
N ILE A 28 -7.25 -4.32 -8.76
CA ILE A 28 -5.99 -4.98 -8.42
C ILE A 28 -6.13 -6.50 -8.50
N GLN A 29 -7.20 -7.05 -7.96
CA GLN A 29 -7.47 -8.49 -8.00
C GLN A 29 -7.66 -9.00 -9.43
N GLN A 30 -8.43 -8.30 -10.28
CA GLN A 30 -8.67 -8.69 -11.68
C GLN A 30 -7.43 -8.59 -12.56
N GLN A 31 -6.53 -7.65 -12.27
CA GLN A 31 -5.27 -7.49 -12.99
C GLN A 31 -4.19 -8.46 -12.50
N TRP A 32 -4.43 -9.18 -11.40
CA TRP A 32 -3.46 -10.11 -10.86
C TRP A 32 -3.20 -11.26 -11.81
N GLN A 33 -1.92 -11.51 -12.09
CA GLN A 33 -1.48 -12.64 -12.90
C GLN A 33 -0.43 -13.41 -12.11
N SER A 34 -0.73 -14.69 -11.86
CA SER A 34 0.23 -15.61 -11.29
C SER A 34 1.43 -15.74 -12.22
N SER A 35 2.62 -15.80 -11.64
CA SER A 35 3.85 -16.14 -12.35
C SER A 35 4.00 -17.64 -12.63
N TYR A 36 3.08 -18.47 -12.12
CA TYR A 36 3.04 -19.91 -12.27
C TYR A 36 1.83 -20.35 -13.12
N GLY A 37 2.08 -21.23 -14.07
CA GLY A 37 1.06 -22.01 -14.77
C GLY A 37 0.88 -23.37 -14.11
N ARG A 38 -0.30 -23.97 -14.30
CA ARG A 38 -0.61 -25.33 -13.84
C ARG A 38 -0.40 -26.32 -14.98
N VAL A 39 0.38 -27.36 -14.73
CA VAL A 39 0.47 -28.54 -15.61
C VAL A 39 -0.61 -29.50 -15.16
N LEU A 40 -1.53 -29.83 -16.05
CA LEU A 40 -2.67 -30.69 -15.77
C LEU A 40 -2.48 -32.07 -16.40
N ASP A 41 -3.01 -33.11 -15.75
CA ASP A 41 -3.19 -34.41 -16.39
C ASP A 41 -4.40 -34.40 -17.35
N ARG A 42 -4.65 -35.54 -18.01
CA ARG A 42 -5.80 -35.70 -18.93
C ARG A 42 -7.17 -35.59 -18.25
N HIS A 43 -7.22 -35.64 -16.93
CA HIS A 43 -8.43 -35.53 -16.12
C HIS A 43 -8.57 -34.12 -15.48
N GLY A 44 -7.65 -33.20 -15.77
CA GLY A 44 -7.65 -31.84 -15.22
C GLY A 44 -7.04 -31.71 -13.83
N GLN A 45 -6.42 -32.78 -13.28
CA GLN A 45 -5.74 -32.71 -11.99
C GLN A 45 -4.40 -32.00 -12.13
N VAL A 46 -4.06 -31.14 -11.16
CA VAL A 46 -2.78 -30.44 -11.16
C VAL A 46 -1.65 -31.42 -10.82
N LEU A 47 -0.75 -31.64 -11.78
CA LEU A 47 0.45 -32.44 -11.60
C LEU A 47 1.63 -31.60 -11.08
N ALA A 48 1.75 -30.37 -11.57
CA ALA A 48 2.84 -29.49 -11.21
C ALA A 48 2.48 -28.01 -11.41
N TYR A 49 3.19 -27.15 -10.71
CA TYR A 49 3.22 -25.71 -10.97
C TYR A 49 4.53 -25.37 -11.67
N GLN A 50 4.44 -24.78 -12.86
CA GLN A 50 5.61 -24.35 -13.62
C GLN A 50 5.68 -22.84 -13.69
N ARG A 51 6.83 -22.29 -13.33
CA ARG A 51 7.04 -20.86 -13.37
C ARG A 51 7.18 -20.36 -14.81
N LEU A 52 6.21 -19.56 -15.25
CA LEU A 52 6.13 -18.97 -16.58
C LEU A 52 6.85 -17.63 -16.66
N ASN A 53 6.70 -16.79 -15.62
CA ASN A 53 7.43 -15.53 -15.51
C ASN A 53 8.55 -15.65 -14.47
N LYS A 54 9.80 -15.66 -14.93
CA LYS A 54 10.98 -15.77 -14.06
C LYS A 54 11.39 -14.45 -13.38
N GLN A 55 10.84 -13.32 -13.83
CA GLN A 55 11.16 -11.99 -13.27
C GLN A 55 10.31 -11.65 -12.03
N GLN A 56 9.19 -12.35 -11.81
CA GLN A 56 8.24 -12.06 -10.73
C GLN A 56 7.91 -13.31 -9.94
N HIS A 57 7.96 -13.26 -8.61
CA HIS A 57 7.52 -14.35 -7.73
C HIS A 57 6.10 -14.01 -7.25
N ARG A 58 5.10 -14.47 -8.00
CA ARG A 58 3.68 -14.24 -7.72
C ARG A 58 2.93 -15.56 -7.78
N PHE A 59 2.36 -15.98 -6.65
CA PHE A 59 1.45 -17.11 -6.61
C PHE A 59 0.06 -16.67 -7.09
N GLU A 60 -0.90 -17.59 -7.05
CA GLU A 60 -2.29 -17.26 -7.30
C GLU A 60 -2.83 -16.34 -6.21
N TRP A 61 -3.80 -15.51 -6.59
CA TRP A 61 -4.44 -14.64 -5.62
C TRP A 61 -5.16 -15.48 -4.58
N THR A 62 -4.79 -15.33 -3.32
CA THR A 62 -5.38 -16.08 -2.21
C THR A 62 -6.34 -15.16 -1.46
N PRO A 63 -7.66 -15.49 -1.43
CA PRO A 63 -8.64 -14.79 -0.59
C PRO A 63 -8.23 -14.77 0.89
N LEU A 64 -8.58 -13.71 1.62
CA LEU A 64 -8.14 -13.55 3.01
C LEU A 64 -8.65 -14.65 3.94
N ASP A 65 -9.83 -15.20 3.68
CA ASP A 65 -10.44 -16.29 4.44
C ASP A 65 -9.76 -17.65 4.22
N GLU A 66 -8.98 -17.80 3.14
CA GLU A 66 -8.10 -18.94 2.92
C GLU A 66 -6.72 -18.77 3.58
N VAL A 67 -6.40 -17.59 4.09
CA VAL A 67 -5.14 -17.32 4.78
C VAL A 67 -5.22 -17.76 6.24
N SER A 68 -4.20 -18.48 6.71
CA SER A 68 -4.09 -18.90 8.11
C SER A 68 -4.21 -17.71 9.07
N PRO A 69 -5.13 -17.74 10.05
CA PRO A 69 -5.27 -16.68 11.05
C PRO A 69 -3.97 -16.41 11.82
N ALA A 70 -3.18 -17.45 12.09
CA ALA A 70 -1.89 -17.32 12.77
C ALA A 70 -0.88 -16.48 11.97
N LEU A 71 -0.93 -16.54 10.64
CA LEU A 71 -0.09 -15.70 9.78
C LEU A 71 -0.54 -14.23 9.86
N ILE A 72 -1.85 -13.99 9.83
CA ILE A 72 -2.41 -12.64 9.96
C ILE A 72 -2.01 -12.04 11.31
N ASP A 73 -2.18 -12.79 12.39
CA ASP A 73 -1.82 -12.34 13.75
C ASP A 73 -0.31 -12.05 13.87
N ALA A 74 0.54 -12.91 13.32
CA ALA A 74 1.98 -12.71 13.31
C ALA A 74 2.38 -11.46 12.49
N LEU A 75 1.79 -11.27 11.31
CA LEU A 75 2.03 -10.11 10.46
C LEU A 75 1.64 -8.83 11.19
N LEU A 76 0.43 -8.77 11.75
CA LEU A 76 -0.05 -7.62 12.50
C LEU A 76 0.84 -7.33 13.72
N PHE A 77 1.25 -8.35 14.47
CA PHE A 77 2.11 -8.17 15.63
C PHE A 77 3.47 -7.55 15.27
N VAL A 78 4.06 -7.96 14.14
CA VAL A 78 5.39 -7.51 13.71
C VAL A 78 5.33 -6.16 13.00
N GLU A 79 4.41 -5.98 12.05
CA GLU A 79 4.38 -4.82 11.16
C GLU A 79 3.47 -3.70 11.64
N ASP A 80 2.30 -4.01 12.20
CA ASP A 80 1.25 -3.02 12.47
C ASP A 80 0.25 -3.48 13.55
N ARG A 81 0.69 -3.47 14.80
CA ARG A 81 -0.06 -4.06 15.93
C ARG A 81 -1.42 -3.40 16.16
N ASP A 82 -1.52 -2.11 15.86
CA ASP A 82 -2.73 -1.31 16.06
C ASP A 82 -3.53 -1.13 14.75
N PHE A 83 -3.30 -2.00 13.74
CA PHE A 83 -3.86 -1.92 12.38
C PHE A 83 -5.34 -1.58 12.33
N TYR A 84 -6.16 -2.28 13.11
CA TYR A 84 -7.62 -2.10 13.11
C TYR A 84 -8.07 -0.80 13.80
N ARG A 85 -7.20 -0.11 14.55
CA ARG A 85 -7.53 1.08 15.33
C ARG A 85 -7.28 2.39 14.59
N HIS A 86 -6.50 2.37 13.51
CA HIS A 86 -6.16 3.57 12.75
C HIS A 86 -6.70 3.54 11.32
N HIS A 87 -6.74 4.70 10.66
CA HIS A 87 -7.21 4.84 9.26
C HIS A 87 -6.03 5.16 8.34
N GLY A 88 -5.18 4.17 8.13
CA GLY A 88 -3.97 4.24 7.30
C GLY A 88 -2.71 4.75 7.98
N VAL A 89 -2.81 5.51 9.07
CA VAL A 89 -1.65 6.09 9.77
C VAL A 89 -1.83 5.99 11.27
N ASP A 90 -0.89 5.33 11.96
CA ASP A 90 -0.82 5.37 13.42
C ASP A 90 -0.08 6.63 13.89
N TRP A 91 -0.83 7.68 14.20
CA TRP A 91 -0.30 8.92 14.74
C TRP A 91 0.41 8.73 16.08
N GLY A 92 -0.02 7.77 16.90
CA GLY A 92 0.65 7.41 18.15
C GLY A 92 2.04 6.83 17.90
N ALA A 93 2.17 5.90 16.94
CA ALA A 93 3.48 5.39 16.52
C ALA A 93 4.36 6.47 15.91
N VAL A 94 3.80 7.38 15.10
CA VAL A 94 4.54 8.52 14.52
C VAL A 94 5.10 9.41 15.62
N SER A 95 4.28 9.81 16.59
CA SER A 95 4.71 10.65 17.72
C SER A 95 5.77 9.95 18.57
N ARG A 96 5.56 8.67 18.92
CA ARG A 96 6.54 7.87 19.68
C ARG A 96 7.88 7.77 18.94
N SER A 97 7.85 7.49 17.65
CA SER A 97 9.05 7.40 16.80
C SER A 97 9.79 8.74 16.72
N ALA A 98 9.06 9.85 16.58
CA ALA A 98 9.63 11.19 16.58
C ALA A 98 10.31 11.53 17.93
N VAL A 99 9.65 11.22 19.06
CA VAL A 99 10.24 11.42 20.39
C VAL A 99 11.50 10.58 20.54
N SER A 100 11.46 9.28 20.21
CA SER A 100 12.64 8.40 20.29
C SER A 100 13.81 8.94 19.48
N TYR A 101 13.55 9.44 18.28
CA TYR A 101 14.57 10.07 17.43
C TYR A 101 15.19 11.31 18.10
N LEU A 102 14.37 12.19 18.67
CA LEU A 102 14.83 13.40 19.36
C LEU A 102 15.60 13.10 20.65
N THR A 103 15.24 12.03 21.36
CA THR A 103 15.91 11.61 22.61
C THR A 103 17.12 10.70 22.39
N GLY A 104 17.53 10.48 21.13
CA GLY A 104 18.66 9.60 20.80
C GLY A 104 18.41 8.10 21.07
N GLN A 105 17.16 7.71 21.31
CA GLN A 105 16.78 6.31 21.47
C GLN A 105 16.61 5.65 20.11
N LYS A 106 16.77 4.33 20.04
CA LYS A 106 16.50 3.58 18.81
C LYS A 106 15.01 3.70 18.46
N ALA A 107 14.70 4.54 17.47
CA ALA A 107 13.34 4.71 17.00
C ALA A 107 12.83 3.42 16.36
N ARG A 108 11.65 2.95 16.79
CA ARG A 108 10.88 1.97 16.01
C ARG A 108 10.29 2.62 14.76
N GLY A 109 10.09 1.82 13.72
CA GLY A 109 9.38 2.25 12.52
C GLY A 109 7.94 2.67 12.86
N ALA A 110 7.48 3.73 12.20
CA ALA A 110 6.10 4.24 12.32
C ALA A 110 5.28 4.05 11.03
N SER A 111 5.74 3.18 10.12
CA SER A 111 5.02 2.87 8.89
C SER A 111 3.97 1.80 9.16
N THR A 112 2.74 2.01 8.71
CA THR A 112 1.64 1.05 8.80
C THR A 112 1.61 0.12 7.59
N LEU A 113 0.85 -0.98 7.67
CA LEU A 113 0.60 -1.88 6.53
C LEU A 113 0.00 -1.11 5.35
N THR A 114 -0.94 -0.21 5.60
CA THR A 114 -1.57 0.60 4.54
C THR A 114 -0.57 1.52 3.85
N MET A 115 0.38 2.13 4.58
CA MET A 115 1.44 2.94 3.98
C MET A 115 2.37 2.10 3.11
N GLN A 116 2.76 0.92 3.60
CA GLN A 116 3.59 -0.01 2.83
C GLN A 116 2.85 -0.49 1.57
N LEU A 117 1.57 -0.83 1.68
CA LEU A 117 0.71 -1.23 0.55
C LEU A 117 0.69 -0.14 -0.54
N THR A 118 0.59 1.13 -0.18
CA THR A 118 0.60 2.22 -1.19
C THR A 118 1.91 2.28 -1.98
N ALA A 119 3.03 1.89 -1.36
CA ALA A 119 4.33 1.81 -2.02
C ALA A 119 4.44 0.61 -2.98
N MET A 120 3.67 -0.46 -2.73
CA MET A 120 3.57 -1.61 -3.62
C MET A 120 2.64 -1.32 -4.81
N LEU A 121 1.59 -0.53 -4.60
CA LEU A 121 0.61 -0.16 -5.62
C LEU A 121 1.10 0.94 -6.58
N ASP A 122 1.92 1.87 -6.11
CA ASP A 122 2.44 2.98 -6.93
C ASP A 122 3.98 2.98 -6.97
N PRO A 123 4.60 2.71 -8.14
CA PRO A 123 6.06 2.77 -8.33
C PRO A 123 6.69 4.11 -7.96
N LYS A 124 5.95 5.22 -7.97
CA LYS A 124 6.42 6.54 -7.53
C LYS A 124 6.58 6.62 -6.02
N LEU A 125 5.83 5.81 -5.28
CA LEU A 125 5.89 5.70 -3.82
C LEU A 125 6.88 4.62 -3.36
N SER A 126 7.29 3.71 -4.24
CA SER A 126 8.31 2.69 -3.97
C SER A 126 9.69 3.28 -3.66
N TRP A 127 10.47 2.58 -2.84
CA TRP A 127 11.83 2.97 -2.45
C TRP A 127 12.92 2.60 -3.45
N GLN A 128 12.61 1.68 -4.35
CA GLN A 128 13.53 1.22 -5.40
C GLN A 128 13.88 2.35 -6.38
N THR A 129 12.96 3.30 -6.56
CA THR A 129 13.11 4.47 -7.42
C THR A 129 13.58 5.67 -6.57
N GLY A 130 14.89 5.80 -6.34
CA GLY A 130 15.48 7.07 -5.85
C GLY A 130 15.75 7.23 -4.33
N GLY A 131 15.92 6.15 -3.57
CA GLY A 131 16.43 6.22 -2.18
C GLY A 131 15.43 6.74 -1.14
N ARG A 132 15.77 6.73 0.17
CA ARG A 132 14.84 7.08 1.26
C ARG A 132 14.64 8.60 1.36
N SER A 133 13.41 9.10 1.12
CA SER A 133 13.05 10.53 1.20
C SER A 133 11.87 10.78 2.12
N LEU A 134 11.97 11.80 2.99
CA LEU A 134 10.87 12.25 3.87
C LEU A 134 9.65 12.70 3.06
N LYS A 135 9.87 13.36 1.91
CA LYS A 135 8.79 13.78 1.00
C LYS A 135 7.97 12.58 0.53
N ARG A 136 8.63 11.48 0.14
CA ARG A 136 7.92 10.28 -0.32
C ARG A 136 7.20 9.58 0.82
N LYS A 137 7.77 9.56 2.03
CA LYS A 137 7.09 9.04 3.22
C LYS A 137 5.82 9.84 3.54
N TRP A 138 5.85 11.16 3.36
CA TRP A 138 4.66 12.00 3.45
C TRP A 138 3.64 11.71 2.34
N GLN A 139 4.08 11.46 1.11
CA GLN A 139 3.19 11.04 0.02
C GLN A 139 2.53 9.67 0.30
N GLN A 140 3.28 8.70 0.83
CA GLN A 140 2.74 7.40 1.29
C GLN A 140 1.70 7.59 2.39
N LEU A 141 1.95 8.48 3.35
CA LEU A 141 1.01 8.82 4.41
C LEU A 141 -0.31 9.35 3.83
N GLN A 142 -0.24 10.30 2.90
CA GLN A 142 -1.43 10.84 2.23
C GLN A 142 -2.17 9.78 1.41
N ALA A 143 -1.43 8.96 0.65
CA ALA A 143 -1.99 7.88 -0.15
C ALA A 143 -2.68 6.82 0.72
N ALA A 144 -2.09 6.44 1.86
CA ALA A 144 -2.67 5.48 2.80
C ALA A 144 -4.00 5.97 3.36
N ARG A 145 -4.07 7.25 3.76
CA ARG A 145 -5.32 7.87 4.22
C ARG A 145 -6.39 7.90 3.13
N GLN A 146 -6.00 8.08 1.88
CA GLN A 146 -6.94 8.08 0.76
C GLN A 146 -7.41 6.66 0.43
N LEU A 147 -6.51 5.66 0.47
CA LEU A 147 -6.83 4.26 0.24
C LEU A 147 -7.87 3.74 1.25
N GLU A 148 -7.68 4.05 2.54
CA GLU A 148 -8.58 3.64 3.64
C GLU A 148 -9.98 4.25 3.59
N LYS A 149 -10.20 5.27 2.76
CA LYS A 149 -11.57 5.76 2.50
C LYS A 149 -12.35 4.86 1.56
N THR A 150 -11.64 4.10 0.73
CA THR A 150 -12.21 3.32 -0.38
C THR A 150 -12.06 1.82 -0.19
N TRP A 151 -11.12 1.38 0.64
CA TRP A 151 -10.81 -0.02 0.89
C TRP A 151 -11.10 -0.36 2.35
N THR A 152 -11.66 -1.54 2.57
CA THR A 152 -11.85 -2.09 3.92
C THR A 152 -10.53 -2.65 4.48
N LYS A 153 -10.47 -2.84 5.80
CA LYS A 153 -9.31 -3.46 6.47
C LYS A 153 -9.00 -4.86 5.95
N ALA A 154 -10.04 -5.65 5.67
CA ALA A 154 -9.90 -6.97 5.07
C ALA A 154 -9.26 -6.89 3.67
N GLN A 155 -9.74 -5.98 2.81
CA GLN A 155 -9.16 -5.78 1.47
C GLN A 155 -7.70 -5.31 1.51
N ILE A 156 -7.36 -4.46 2.48
CA ILE A 156 -5.97 -4.00 2.68
C ILE A 156 -5.08 -5.19 3.08
N LEU A 157 -5.51 -6.02 4.03
CA LEU A 157 -4.75 -7.21 4.44
C LEU A 157 -4.59 -8.22 3.30
N GLU A 158 -5.69 -8.53 2.61
CA GLU A 158 -5.70 -9.47 1.49
C GLU A 158 -4.73 -9.02 0.40
N ALA A 159 -4.82 -7.75 -0.02
CA ALA A 159 -3.92 -7.24 -1.03
C ALA A 159 -2.48 -7.15 -0.54
N TYR A 160 -2.24 -6.78 0.71
CA TYR A 160 -0.90 -6.74 1.26
C TYR A 160 -0.22 -8.12 1.20
N LEU A 161 -0.92 -9.16 1.66
CA LEU A 161 -0.42 -10.54 1.67
C LEU A 161 -0.15 -11.09 0.26
N ASN A 162 -0.95 -10.69 -0.73
CA ASN A 162 -0.77 -11.11 -2.11
C ASN A 162 0.31 -10.30 -2.86
N LEU A 163 0.42 -9.00 -2.61
CA LEU A 163 1.35 -8.11 -3.31
C LEU A 163 2.76 -8.13 -2.75
N MET A 164 2.93 -8.46 -1.47
CA MET A 164 4.25 -8.54 -0.88
C MET A 164 5.05 -9.68 -1.51
N VAL A 165 6.24 -9.33 -1.98
CA VAL A 165 7.15 -10.29 -2.59
C VAL A 165 7.97 -10.93 -1.48
N TRP A 166 7.86 -12.25 -1.36
CA TRP A 166 8.65 -13.08 -0.46
C TRP A 166 10.01 -13.44 -1.07
#